data_AF-A0A0Q3PUH7-F1
#
_entry.id   AF-A0A0Q3PUH7-F1
#
_cell.length_a   1.000
_cell.length_b   1.000
_cell.length_c   1.000
_cell.angle_alpha   90.00
_cell.angle_beta   90.00
_cell.angle_gamma   90.00
#
_symmetry.space_group_name_H-M   'P 1'
#
loop_
_entity.id
_entity.type
_entity.pdbx_description
1 polymer ?
#
loop_
_entity_poly.entity_id
_entity_poly.type
_entity_poly.pdbx_seq_one_letter_code
_entity_poly.pdbx_strand_id
1 'polypeptide(L)' 'MEPAADEIAIESPAHFRLYKSGRIERLNRPPVLPAGLDEATGVTSKDVVLDPETGLS' A
#
# COMPACT_ATOMS: atom_id res chain seq x y z
N MET A 1 -1.49 12.66 -25.03
CA MET A 1 -2.38 12.15 -23.97
C MET A 1 -2.98 10.89 -24.53
N GLU A 2 -2.47 9.72 -24.16
CA GLU A 2 -3.03 8.42 -24.59
C GLU A 2 -4.36 8.23 -23.86
N PRO A 3 -5.52 8.39 -24.54
CA PRO A 3 -6.82 8.43 -23.87
C PRO A 3 -7.21 7.10 -23.19
N ALA A 4 -6.53 6.00 -23.55
CA ALA A 4 -6.77 4.67 -22.98
C ALA A 4 -6.00 4.40 -21.67
N ALA A 5 -5.01 5.22 -21.31
CA ALA A 5 -4.16 4.94 -20.14
C ALA A 5 -4.90 5.06 -18.80
N ASP A 6 -5.93 5.92 -18.77
CA ASP A 6 -6.79 6.17 -17.60
C ASP A 6 -8.11 5.39 -17.65
N GLU A 7 -8.29 4.49 -18.63
CA GLU A 7 -9.45 3.60 -18.65
C GLU A 7 -9.32 2.55 -17.54
N ILE A 8 -10.35 2.46 -16.69
CA ILE A 8 -10.41 1.49 -15.59
C ILE A 8 -10.69 0.11 -16.19
N ALA A 9 -9.80 -0.85 -15.90
CA ALA A 9 -9.98 -2.26 -16.25
C ALA A 9 -10.80 -2.99 -15.18
N ILE A 10 -10.45 -2.78 -13.90
CA ILE A 10 -11.11 -3.40 -12.74
C ILE A 10 -11.18 -2.37 -11.62
N GLU A 11 -12.34 -2.26 -10.97
CA GLU A 11 -12.52 -1.42 -9.79
C GLU A 11 -13.09 -2.25 -8.64
N SER A 12 -12.50 -2.05 -7.46
CA SER A 12 -13.13 -2.38 -6.18
C SER A 12 -13.40 -1.05 -5.48
N PRO A 13 -14.67 -0.59 -5.44
CA PRO A 13 -15.01 0.69 -4.84
C PRO A 13 -14.43 0.81 -3.44
N ALA A 14 -13.88 1.99 -3.12
CA ALA A 14 -13.20 2.31 -1.86
C ALA A 14 -11.87 1.56 -1.57
N HIS A 15 -11.42 0.64 -2.42
CA HIS A 15 -10.17 -0.11 -2.18
C HIS A 15 -9.10 0.21 -3.21
N PHE A 16 -9.38 0.01 -4.49
CA PHE A 16 -8.39 0.26 -5.55
C PHE A 16 -9.04 0.35 -6.94
N ARG A 17 -8.28 0.94 -7.87
CA ARG A 17 -8.54 0.92 -9.31
C ARG A 17 -7.33 0.36 -10.04
N LEU A 18 -7.57 -0.60 -10.92
CA LEU A 18 -6.60 -1.07 -11.89
C LEU A 18 -6.94 -0.47 -13.25
N TYR A 19 -6.01 0.26 -13.83
CA TYR A 19 -6.15 0.85 -15.16
C TYR A 19 -5.67 -0.13 -16.23
N LYS A 20 -6.18 -0.01 -17.46
CA LYS A 20 -5.69 -0.81 -18.60
C LYS A 20 -4.21 -0.60 -18.92
N SER A 21 -3.64 0.53 -18.50
CA SER A 21 -2.19 0.80 -18.54
C SER A 21 -1.37 -0.06 -17.58
N GLY A 22 -2.00 -0.80 -16.67
CA GLY A 22 -1.33 -1.54 -15.58
C GLY A 22 -1.09 -0.69 -14.33
N ARG A 23 -1.39 0.61 -14.35
CA ARG A 23 -1.33 1.47 -13.16
C ARG A 23 -2.34 0.98 -12.12
N ILE A 24 -1.94 1.00 -10.85
CA ILE A 24 -2.82 0.74 -9.71
C ILE A 24 -2.94 2.01 -8.89
N GLU A 25 -4.16 2.48 -8.66
CA GLU A 25 -4.46 3.50 -7.66
C GLU A 25 -4.99 2.79 -6.42
N ARG A 26 -4.29 2.95 -5.28
CA ARG A 26 -4.70 2.40 -3.98
C ARG A 26 -5.48 3.48 -3.23
N LEU A 27 -6.77 3.24 -3.02
CA LEU A 27 -7.69 4.16 -2.36
C LEU A 27 -7.76 3.85 -0.86
N ASN A 28 -8.11 4.86 -0.05
CA ASN A 28 -8.37 4.72 1.40
C ASN A 28 -7.29 3.94 2.17
N ARG A 29 -6.01 4.17 1.83
CA ARG A 29 -4.91 3.52 2.56
C ARG A 29 -4.98 3.95 4.04
N PRO A 30 -5.00 2.99 4.99
CA PRO A 30 -4.91 3.35 6.41
C PRO A 30 -3.61 4.09 6.70
N PRO A 31 -3.58 4.93 7.75
CA PRO A 31 -2.36 5.63 8.13
C PRO A 31 -1.26 4.61 8.46
N VAL A 32 -0.03 4.93 8.06
CA VAL A 32 1.15 4.19 8.51
C VAL A 32 1.49 4.69 9.91
N LEU A 33 1.43 3.80 10.89
CA LEU A 33 1.79 4.10 12.27
C LEU A 33 3.24 3.65 12.54
N PRO A 34 3.98 4.35 13.42
CA PRO A 34 5.30 3.90 13.82
C PRO A 34 5.22 2.59 14.60
N ALA A 35 6.23 1.73 14.45
CA ALA A 35 6.39 0.57 15.30
C ALA A 35 6.65 0.98 16.76
N GLY A 36 6.13 0.20 17.73
CA GLY A 36 6.22 0.54 19.15
C GLY A 36 5.35 -0.34 20.04
N LEU A 37 5.18 0.08 21.29
CA LEU A 37 4.29 -0.55 22.26
C LEU A 37 2.85 -0.07 22.04
N ASP A 38 1.94 -1.02 21.83
CA ASP A 38 0.51 -0.79 21.93
C ASP A 38 0.05 -1.01 23.38
N GLU A 39 -0.22 0.07 24.11
CA GLU A 39 -0.63 0.05 25.52
C GLU A 39 -1.94 -0.73 25.75
N ALA A 40 -2.84 -0.80 24.75
CA ALA A 40 -4.11 -1.50 24.90
C ALA A 40 -3.93 -3.02 24.91
N THR A 41 -2.91 -3.53 24.23
CA THR A 41 -2.68 -4.97 24.05
C THR A 41 -1.39 -5.48 24.68
N GLY A 42 -0.46 -4.58 25.04
CA GLY A 42 0.89 -4.91 25.51
C GLY A 42 1.84 -5.39 24.41
N VAL A 43 1.43 -5.37 23.13
CA VAL A 43 2.25 -5.84 22.01
C VAL A 43 3.30 -4.79 21.66
N THR A 44 4.56 -5.22 21.49
CA THR A 44 5.64 -4.36 20.98
C THR A 44 6.06 -4.80 19.59
N SER A 45 6.14 -3.86 18.64
CA SER A 45 6.57 -4.08 17.26
C SER A 45 7.84 -3.30 16.91
N LYS A 46 8.53 -3.72 15.83
CA LYS A 46 9.69 -3.02 15.25
C LYS A 46 9.81 -3.33 13.76
N ASP A 47 10.13 -2.31 12.97
CA ASP A 47 10.52 -2.47 11.56
C ASP A 47 12.00 -2.90 11.46
N VAL A 48 12.29 -3.92 10.66
CA VAL A 48 13.65 -4.48 10.50
C VAL A 48 13.96 -4.69 9.03
N VAL A 49 15.19 -4.37 8.61
CA VAL A 49 15.65 -4.70 7.25
C VAL A 49 16.04 -6.18 7.23
N LEU A 50 15.42 -6.94 6.33
CA LEU A 50 15.69 -8.35 6.10
C LEU A 50 16.80 -8.54 5.06
N ASP A 51 16.80 -7.72 4.01
CA ASP A 51 17.82 -7.73 2.97
C ASP A 51 18.18 -6.29 2.57
N PRO A 52 19.40 -5.83 2.93
CA PRO A 52 19.83 -4.46 2.66
C PRO A 52 20.14 -4.21 1.18
N GLU A 53 20.40 -5.25 0.37
CA GLU A 53 20.70 -5.08 -1.06
C GLU A 53 19.43 -4.79 -1.86
N THR A 54 18.33 -5.44 -1.50
CA THR A 54 17.03 -5.22 -2.14
C THR A 54 16.17 -4.15 -1.45
N GLY A 55 16.56 -3.72 -0.25
CA GLY A 55 15.77 -2.82 0.58
C GLY A 55 14.51 -3.48 1.16
N LEU A 56 14.51 -4.82 1.24
CA LEU A 56 13.40 -5.56 1.83
C LEU A 56 13.41 -5.40 3.35
N SER A 57 12.31 -4.91 3.89
CA SER A 57 12.04 -4.66 5.31
C SER A 57 10.61 -5.00 5.67
#